data_AF-A0A6V7I0W1-F1
#
_entry.id   AF-A0A6V7I0W1-F1
#
_cell.length_a   1.000
_cell.length_b   1.000
_cell.length_c   1.000
_cell.angle_alpha   90.00
_cell.angle_beta   90.00
_cell.angle_gamma   90.00
#
_symmetry.space_group_name_H-M   'P 1'
#
loop_
_entity.id
_entity.type
_entity.pdbx_description
1 polymer ?
#
loop_
_entity_poly.entity_id
_entity_poly.type
_entity_poly.pdbx_seq_one_letter_code
_entity_poly.pdbx_strand_id
1 'polypeptide(L)'
;MAPFYEQICTDLEWPVDNELLEAMKAKNAEDLKALDDAIEDAEKNLGEMEVREANLKKSEHLCRIGDKEGAISAFRKTYEKTVSLGHRLDIIFHNIRIGLFYMDHDHITRNIEKAK
;
A
#
# COMPACT_ATOMS: atom_id res chain seq x y z
N MET A 1 -8.09 -5.19 4.90
CA MET A 1 -7.85 -6.62 4.56
C MET A 1 -9.00 -7.23 3.75
N ALA A 2 -9.97 -6.44 3.28
CA ALA A 2 -11.11 -6.96 2.50
C ALA A 2 -10.73 -7.85 1.30
N PRO A 3 -9.79 -7.47 0.41
CA PRO A 3 -9.45 -8.32 -0.74
C PRO A 3 -8.77 -9.64 -0.33
N PHE A 4 -7.98 -9.63 0.74
CA PHE A 4 -7.37 -10.84 1.28
C PHE A 4 -8.35 -11.78 1.96
N TYR A 5 -9.34 -11.22 2.65
CA TYR A 5 -10.36 -12.03 3.30
C TYR A 5 -11.21 -12.79 2.26
N GLU A 6 -11.53 -12.14 1.14
CA GLU A 6 -12.21 -12.77 0.00
C GLU A 6 -11.36 -13.88 -0.64
N GLN A 7 -10.07 -13.64 -0.87
CA GLN A 7 -9.16 -14.65 -1.43
C GLN A 7 -8.95 -15.85 -0.48
N ILE A 8 -8.75 -15.61 0.80
CA ILE A 8 -8.51 -16.66 1.81
C ILE A 8 -9.78 -17.49 2.03
N CYS A 9 -10.96 -16.88 2.10
CA CYS A 9 -12.22 -17.63 2.21
C CYS A 9 -12.47 -18.51 0.97
N THR A 10 -12.11 -18.01 -0.22
CA THR A 10 -12.25 -18.78 -1.46
C THR A 10 -11.27 -19.96 -1.51
N ASP A 11 -10.02 -19.77 -1.05
CA ASP A 11 -8.98 -20.81 -1.06
C ASP A 11 -9.20 -21.90 0.02
N LEU A 12 -9.74 -21.52 1.19
CA LEU A 12 -10.01 -22.44 2.30
C LEU A 12 -11.45 -22.99 2.35
N GLU A 13 -12.30 -22.66 1.37
CA GLU A 13 -13.74 -23.02 1.35
C GLU A 13 -14.47 -22.64 2.66
N TRP A 14 -14.08 -21.53 3.27
CA TRP A 14 -14.69 -21.05 4.52
C TRP A 14 -15.93 -20.20 4.26
N PRO A 15 -16.93 -20.25 5.14
CA PRO A 15 -18.10 -19.38 5.02
C PRO A 15 -17.67 -17.93 5.16
N VAL A 16 -18.01 -17.13 4.15
CA VAL A 16 -17.71 -15.69 4.12
C VAL A 16 -18.70 -14.96 5.02
N ASP A 17 -18.23 -14.35 6.11
CA ASP A 17 -19.05 -13.45 6.91
C ASP A 17 -19.23 -12.11 6.19
N ASN A 18 -20.33 -11.97 5.47
CA ASN A 18 -20.64 -10.79 4.65
C ASN A 18 -20.76 -9.50 5.50
N GLU A 19 -21.25 -9.59 6.74
CA GLU A 19 -21.35 -8.45 7.66
C GLU A 19 -19.97 -7.93 8.08
N LEU A 20 -19.02 -8.84 8.33
CA LEU A 20 -17.65 -8.48 8.67
C LEU A 20 -16.93 -7.86 7.46
N LEU A 21 -17.23 -8.38 6.27
CA LEU A 21 -16.65 -7.94 5.01
C LEU A 21 -17.13 -6.53 4.63
N GLU A 22 -18.42 -6.26 4.76
CA GLU A 22 -19.02 -4.93 4.59
C GLU A 22 -18.46 -3.93 5.61
N ALA A 23 -18.36 -4.29 6.89
CA ALA A 23 -17.77 -3.44 7.92
C ALA A 23 -16.28 -3.13 7.65
N MET A 24 -15.52 -4.10 7.15
CA MET A 24 -14.13 -3.91 6.74
C MET A 24 -14.00 -3.04 5.49
N LYS A 25 -14.87 -3.23 4.49
CA LYS A 25 -14.92 -2.38 3.28
C LYS A 25 -15.28 -0.94 3.63
N ALA A 26 -16.24 -0.74 4.53
CA ALA A 26 -16.65 0.58 5.00
C ALA A 26 -15.52 1.32 5.72
N LYS A 27 -14.86 0.68 6.69
CA LYS A 27 -13.68 1.27 7.36
C LYS A 27 -12.55 1.57 6.38
N ASN A 28 -12.23 0.63 5.50
CA ASN A 28 -11.22 0.84 4.45
C ASN A 28 -11.54 2.06 3.58
N ALA A 29 -12.81 2.25 3.19
CA ALA A 29 -13.23 3.38 2.37
C ALA A 29 -13.16 4.71 3.13
N GLU A 30 -13.46 4.71 4.42
CA GLU A 30 -13.37 5.89 5.30
C GLU A 30 -11.90 6.29 5.51
N ASP A 31 -11.03 5.33 5.84
CA ASP A 31 -9.58 5.56 5.96
C ASP A 31 -8.96 6.00 4.62
N LEU A 32 -9.36 5.39 3.49
CA LEU A 32 -8.88 5.80 2.15
C LEU A 32 -9.30 7.24 1.83
N LYS A 33 -10.54 7.63 2.15
CA LYS A 33 -10.99 9.01 1.97
C LYS A 33 -10.18 9.97 2.83
N ALA A 34 -10.00 9.68 4.12
CA ALA A 34 -9.20 10.52 5.00
C ALA A 34 -7.76 10.69 4.49
N LEU A 35 -7.18 9.64 3.91
CA LEU A 35 -5.84 9.68 3.31
C LEU A 35 -5.80 10.45 1.99
N ASP A 36 -6.83 10.35 1.14
CA ASP A 36 -6.94 11.14 -0.09
C ASP A 36 -7.17 12.63 0.19
N ASP A 37 -8.05 12.97 1.13
CA ASP A 37 -8.24 14.34 1.62
C ASP A 37 -6.93 14.92 2.19
N ALA A 38 -6.18 14.13 2.97
CA ALA A 38 -4.88 14.56 3.49
C ALA A 38 -3.84 14.79 2.38
N ILE A 39 -3.89 14.03 1.28
CA ILE A 39 -3.02 14.26 0.12
C ILE A 39 -3.44 15.53 -0.64
N GLU A 40 -4.74 15.73 -0.86
CA GLU A 40 -5.23 16.94 -1.54
C GLU A 40 -4.93 18.21 -0.73
N ASP A 41 -5.10 18.17 0.59
CA ASP A 41 -4.73 19.27 1.47
C ASP A 41 -3.22 19.52 1.43
N ALA A 42 -2.42 18.45 1.48
CA ALA A 42 -0.98 18.57 1.36
C ALA A 42 -0.53 19.14 0.01
N GLU A 43 -1.18 18.78 -1.10
CA GLU A 43 -0.84 19.30 -2.43
C GLU A 43 -1.28 20.75 -2.64
N LYS A 44 -2.34 21.20 -1.95
CA LYS A 44 -2.85 22.58 -2.07
C LYS A 44 -2.20 23.55 -1.08
N ASN A 45 -1.93 23.11 0.15
CA ASN A 45 -1.54 23.99 1.25
C ASN A 45 -0.11 23.76 1.76
N LEU A 46 0.47 22.58 1.55
CA LEU A 46 1.71 22.17 2.21
C LEU A 46 2.84 21.92 1.19
N GLY A 47 4.08 21.88 1.69
CA GLY A 47 5.27 21.73 0.85
C GLY A 47 5.48 20.30 0.35
N GLU A 48 6.43 20.11 -0.58
CA GLU A 48 6.78 18.80 -1.16
C GLU A 48 7.10 17.72 -0.10
N MET A 49 7.60 18.10 1.08
CA MET A 49 7.88 17.14 2.17
C MET A 49 6.61 16.55 2.78
N GLU A 50 5.55 17.32 2.96
CA GLU A 50 4.29 16.84 3.57
C GLU A 50 3.47 16.04 2.56
N VAL A 51 3.46 16.46 1.30
CA VAL A 51 2.89 15.65 0.20
C VAL A 51 3.54 14.28 0.16
N ARG A 52 4.86 14.20 0.38
CA ARG A 52 5.58 12.92 0.44
C ARG A 52 5.15 12.07 1.62
N GLU A 53 5.03 12.65 2.82
CA GLU A 53 4.63 11.92 4.02
C GLU A 53 3.18 11.40 3.91
N ALA A 54 2.27 12.21 3.36
CA ALA A 54 0.90 11.79 3.08
C ALA A 54 0.85 10.62 2.08
N ASN A 55 1.65 10.67 1.01
CA ASN A 55 1.77 9.58 0.04
C ASN A 55 2.38 8.31 0.66
N LEU A 56 3.33 8.44 1.60
CA LEU A 56 3.89 7.30 2.34
C LEU A 56 2.81 6.63 3.21
N LYS A 57 2.07 7.42 4.00
CA LYS A 57 0.97 6.91 4.85
C LYS A 57 -0.09 6.20 4.02
N LYS A 58 -0.45 6.73 2.85
CA LYS A 58 -1.37 6.06 1.91
C LYS A 58 -0.79 4.73 1.41
N SER A 59 0.49 4.69 1.05
CA SER A 59 1.16 3.47 0.59
C SER A 59 1.21 2.39 1.68
N GLU A 60 1.52 2.78 2.92
CA GLU A 60 1.49 1.87 4.08
C GLU A 60 0.09 1.34 4.39
N HIS A 61 -0.93 2.20 4.26
CA HIS A 61 -2.32 1.79 4.44
C HIS A 61 -2.74 0.79 3.34
N LEU A 62 -2.40 1.07 2.08
CA LEU A 62 -2.63 0.15 0.94
C LEU A 62 -1.94 -1.21 1.14
N CYS A 63 -0.73 -1.20 1.71
CA CYS A 63 -0.02 -2.39 2.16
C CYS A 63 -0.81 -3.17 3.22
N ARG A 64 -1.32 -2.48 4.24
CA ARG A 64 -2.04 -3.09 5.36
C ARG A 64 -3.39 -3.67 4.94
N ILE A 65 -4.06 -3.06 3.97
CA ILE A 65 -5.29 -3.63 3.42
C ILE A 65 -5.01 -4.81 2.49
N GLY A 66 -3.78 -4.92 2.00
CA GLY A 66 -3.29 -5.98 1.14
C GLY A 66 -3.71 -5.82 -0.32
N ASP A 67 -3.87 -4.59 -0.80
CA ASP A 67 -4.11 -4.33 -2.22
C ASP A 67 -2.76 -4.32 -2.97
N LYS A 68 -2.43 -5.40 -3.69
CA LYS A 68 -1.12 -5.57 -4.35
C LYS A 68 -0.85 -4.45 -5.37
N GLU A 69 -1.78 -4.22 -6.29
CA GLU A 69 -1.58 -3.29 -7.40
C GLU A 69 -1.61 -1.83 -6.95
N GLY A 70 -2.54 -1.48 -6.06
CA GLY A 70 -2.65 -0.18 -5.45
C GLY A 70 -1.41 0.18 -4.64
N ALA A 71 -0.91 -0.74 -3.81
CA ALA A 71 0.32 -0.53 -3.06
C ALA A 71 1.52 -0.30 -3.99
N ILE A 72 1.73 -1.14 -5.01
CA ILE A 72 2.86 -0.99 -5.95
C ILE A 72 2.80 0.37 -6.67
N SER A 73 1.61 0.79 -7.12
CA SER A 73 1.41 2.09 -7.77
C SER A 73 1.71 3.26 -6.83
N ALA A 74 1.22 3.19 -5.59
CA ALA A 74 1.46 4.21 -4.58
C ALA A 74 2.94 4.30 -4.16
N PHE A 75 3.63 3.16 -3.99
CA PHE A 75 5.07 3.14 -3.71
C PHE A 75 5.89 3.68 -4.88
N ARG A 76 5.48 3.46 -6.15
CA ARG A 76 6.14 4.08 -7.31
C ARG A 76 6.00 5.60 -7.30
N LYS A 77 4.80 6.12 -7.09
CA LYS A 77 4.57 7.57 -6.96
C LYS A 77 5.38 8.18 -5.82
N THR A 78 5.44 7.50 -4.69
CA THR A 78 6.22 7.95 -3.53
C THR A 78 7.72 7.88 -3.82
N TYR A 79 8.19 6.88 -4.56
CA TYR A 79 9.60 6.75 -4.96
C TYR A 79 10.05 7.92 -5.84
N GLU A 80 9.23 8.33 -6.81
CA GLU A 80 9.52 9.48 -7.70
C GLU A 80 9.59 10.79 -6.94
N LYS A 81 8.65 11.02 -6.00
CA LYS A 81 8.62 12.23 -5.14
C LYS A 81 9.70 12.22 -4.04
N THR A 82 10.38 11.10 -3.81
CA THR A 82 11.39 10.98 -2.75
C THR A 82 12.79 11.33 -3.27
N VAL A 83 13.40 12.37 -2.70
CA VAL A 83 14.75 12.85 -3.06
C VAL A 83 15.86 12.15 -2.27
N SER A 84 15.59 11.80 -1.01
CA SER A 84 16.55 11.20 -0.09
C SER A 84 16.78 9.71 -0.34
N LEU A 85 18.05 9.30 -0.46
CA LEU A 85 18.45 7.93 -0.75
C LEU A 85 17.95 6.91 0.30
N GLY A 86 18.00 7.27 1.60
CA GLY A 86 17.55 6.40 2.69
C GLY A 86 16.08 6.03 2.57
N HIS A 87 15.20 7.01 2.32
CA HIS A 87 13.78 6.76 2.13
C HIS A 87 13.48 5.97 0.84
N ARG A 88 14.30 6.09 -0.21
CA ARG A 88 14.19 5.25 -1.41
C ARG A 88 14.46 3.78 -1.10
N LEU A 89 15.49 3.50 -0.29
CA LEU A 89 15.79 2.15 0.20
C LEU A 89 14.64 1.59 1.05
N ASP A 90 14.06 2.38 1.94
CA ASP A 90 12.88 1.97 2.71
C ASP A 90 11.70 1.56 1.83
N ILE A 91 11.41 2.32 0.77
CA ILE A 91 10.34 1.99 -0.18
C ILE A 91 10.64 0.67 -0.92
N ILE A 92 11.90 0.41 -1.27
CA ILE A 92 12.30 -0.85 -1.90
C ILE A 92 12.13 -2.02 -0.92
N PHE A 93 12.50 -1.85 0.35
CA PHE A 93 12.27 -2.88 1.37
C PHE A 93 10.79 -3.19 1.58
N HIS A 94 9.92 -2.17 1.54
CA HIS A 94 8.47 -2.40 1.58
C HIS A 94 7.98 -3.22 0.38
N ASN A 95 8.44 -2.92 -0.84
CA ASN A 95 8.11 -3.73 -2.02
C ASN A 95 8.62 -5.18 -1.91
N ILE A 96 9.82 -5.41 -1.34
CA ILE A 96 10.34 -6.75 -1.10
C ILE A 96 9.45 -7.51 -0.08
N ARG A 97 9.00 -6.85 0.99
CA ARG A 97 8.08 -7.45 1.97
C ARG A 97 6.75 -7.84 1.33
N ILE A 98 6.19 -7.00 0.45
CA ILE A 98 4.97 -7.33 -0.31
C ILE A 98 5.23 -8.55 -1.22
N GLY A 99 6.35 -8.54 -1.96
CA GLY A 99 6.73 -9.67 -2.84
C GLY A 99 6.87 -10.99 -2.08
N LEU A 100 7.49 -10.96 -0.90
CA LEU A 100 7.60 -12.12 0.01
C LEU A 100 6.24 -12.62 0.47
N PHE A 101 5.32 -11.71 0.80
CA PHE A 101 3.98 -12.07 1.25
C PHE A 101 3.16 -12.78 0.16
N TYR A 102 3.29 -12.34 -1.09
CA TYR A 102 2.63 -12.96 -2.24
C TYR A 102 3.43 -14.11 -2.89
N MET A 103 4.59 -14.47 -2.33
CA MET A 103 5.55 -15.42 -2.91
C MET A 103 5.87 -15.18 -4.40
N ASP A 104 5.94 -13.90 -4.80
CA ASP A 104 6.22 -13.50 -6.17
C ASP A 104 7.75 -13.36 -6.38
N HIS A 105 8.39 -14.47 -6.76
CA HIS A 105 9.85 -14.55 -6.90
C HIS A 105 10.44 -13.59 -7.95
N ASP A 106 9.74 -13.33 -9.06
CA ASP A 106 10.20 -12.37 -10.09
C ASP A 106 10.18 -10.95 -9.51
N HIS A 107 9.12 -10.60 -8.79
CA HIS A 107 8.98 -9.27 -8.21
C HIS A 107 10.01 -9.00 -7.09
N ILE A 108 10.33 -10.02 -6.28
CA ILE A 108 11.38 -9.94 -5.26
C ILE A 108 12.75 -9.74 -5.91
N THR A 109 13.10 -10.55 -6.92
CA THR A 109 14.42 -10.52 -7.55
C THR A 109 14.70 -9.15 -8.19
N ARG A 110 13.73 -8.60 -8.93
CA ARG A 110 13.84 -7.26 -9.53
C ARG A 110 14.02 -6.14 -8.49
N ASN A 111 13.36 -6.24 -7.35
CA ASN A 111 13.49 -5.24 -6.29
C ASN A 111 14.80 -5.40 -5.51
N ILE A 112 15.31 -6.62 -5.35
CA ILE A 112 16.63 -6.89 -4.76
C ILE A 112 17.74 -6.34 -5.66
N GLU A 113 17.65 -6.51 -6.99
CA GLU A 113 18.61 -5.92 -7.93
C GLU A 113 18.61 -4.39 -7.87
N LYS A 114 17.45 -3.76 -7.64
CA LYS A 114 17.34 -2.31 -7.47
C LYS A 114 17.88 -1.79 -6.12
N ALA A 115 17.93 -2.64 -5.09
CA ALA A 115 18.48 -2.29 -3.78
C ALA A 115 20.00 -2.45 -3.70
N LYS A 116 20.62 -3.12 -4.68
CA LYS A 116 22.04 -3.43 -4.73
C LYS A 116 22.86 -2.27 -5.31
#